data_AF-A0A9X7C5Q1-F1
#
_entry.id   AF-A0A9X7C5Q1-F1
#
_cell.length_a   1.000
_cell.length_b   1.000
_cell.length_c   1.000
_cell.angle_alpha   90.00
_cell.angle_beta   90.00
_cell.angle_gamma   90.00
#
_symmetry.space_group_name_H-M   'P 1'
#
loop_
_entity.id
_entity.type
_entity.pdbx_description
1 polymer ?
#
loop_
_entity_poly.entity_id
_entity_poly.type
_entity_poly.pdbx_seq_one_letter_code
_entity_poly.pdbx_strand_id
1 'polypeptide(L)'
;MKGGCFTRMGKYNYYEKYNDCSWNKQRKKYHFEDCNDYSSYKKCNDSYVKVHVDCCDSNKDNTRESAFRATSATNQAVEANSTIQVFYQNEQFDLANEYNTTTSRFIPRKDGVYNIIGSVHFQPTVVTTPYQITVSISVNGVSIGPDKESHGAVNVVGITRDNIVETVDILRLNAGDIVEVVATPSIAGQFLAGNGTRFAASRIPSPAN
;
A
#
# COMPACT_ATOMS: atom_id res chain seq x y z
N MET A 1 -10.41 -24.87 34.30
CA MET A 1 -9.46 -25.65 33.46
C MET A 1 -8.99 -24.72 32.36
N LYS A 2 -7.67 -24.52 32.21
CA LYS A 2 -7.11 -23.63 31.18
C LYS A 2 -7.44 -24.21 29.79
N GLY A 3 -8.24 -23.49 29.00
CA GLY A 3 -8.58 -23.87 27.63
C GLY A 3 -7.39 -23.61 26.71
N GLY A 4 -7.03 -24.61 25.89
CA GLY A 4 -6.06 -24.42 24.81
C GLY A 4 -6.70 -23.67 23.64
N CYS A 5 -5.91 -22.86 22.94
CA CYS A 5 -6.33 -22.16 21.71
C CYS A 5 -6.44 -23.15 20.54
N PHE A 6 -7.45 -23.00 19.69
CA PHE A 6 -7.63 -23.80 18.48
C PHE A 6 -7.46 -22.93 17.23
N THR A 7 -6.59 -23.35 16.32
CA THR A 7 -6.39 -22.70 15.02
C THR A 7 -7.54 -23.00 14.06
N ARG A 8 -8.02 -21.97 13.36
CA ARG A 8 -9.08 -22.03 12.35
C ARG A 8 -8.61 -22.82 11.12
N MET A 9 -8.87 -24.12 11.08
CA MET A 9 -8.69 -24.94 9.88
C MET A 9 -10.04 -25.19 9.22
N GLY A 10 -10.36 -24.42 8.18
CA GLY A 10 -11.53 -24.64 7.33
C GLY A 10 -12.87 -24.32 8.01
N LYS A 11 -13.94 -24.27 7.21
CA LYS A 11 -15.26 -23.73 7.57
C LYS A 11 -15.99 -24.39 8.75
N TYR A 12 -15.43 -25.38 9.43
CA TYR A 12 -16.12 -26.10 10.51
C TYR A 12 -15.13 -26.58 11.58
N ASN A 13 -15.22 -26.02 12.80
CA ASN A 13 -14.50 -26.54 13.96
C ASN A 13 -15.35 -27.63 14.64
N TYR A 14 -14.84 -28.85 14.71
CA TYR A 14 -15.47 -29.95 15.44
C TYR A 14 -14.80 -30.16 16.78
N TYR A 15 -15.59 -30.37 17.83
CA TYR A 15 -15.12 -30.86 19.12
C TYR A 15 -15.80 -32.20 19.46
N GLU A 16 -15.02 -33.21 19.82
CA GLU A 16 -15.52 -34.44 20.44
C GLU A 16 -15.25 -34.39 21.96
N LYS A 17 -16.32 -34.30 22.77
CA LYS A 17 -16.20 -34.49 24.24
C LYS A 17 -16.64 -35.89 24.61
N TYR A 18 -15.80 -36.60 25.34
CA TYR A 18 -16.24 -37.75 26.11
C TYR A 18 -17.01 -37.27 27.35
N ASN A 19 -18.27 -37.69 27.46
CA ASN A 19 -19.05 -37.54 28.69
C ASN A 19 -19.01 -38.87 29.44
N ASP A 20 -18.31 -38.91 30.58
CA ASP A 20 -18.21 -40.12 31.43
C ASP A 20 -19.45 -40.37 32.31
N CYS A 21 -20.61 -39.81 31.95
CA CYS A 21 -21.85 -39.99 32.70
C CYS A 21 -22.76 -41.03 32.00
N SER A 22 -22.54 -42.30 32.36
CA SER A 22 -23.43 -43.48 32.26
C SER A 22 -23.75 -44.15 30.90
N TRP A 23 -23.33 -45.42 30.81
CA TRP A 23 -23.90 -46.62 30.15
C TRP A 23 -24.40 -46.62 28.70
N ASN A 24 -24.20 -45.56 27.91
CA ASN A 24 -24.18 -45.65 26.46
C ASN A 24 -23.25 -44.59 25.88
N LYS A 25 -22.05 -45.04 25.45
CA LYS A 25 -21.03 -44.19 24.82
C LYS A 25 -21.51 -43.74 23.43
N GLN A 26 -22.44 -42.79 23.36
CA GLN A 26 -22.82 -42.17 22.10
C GLN A 26 -21.92 -40.96 21.83
N ARG A 27 -21.14 -41.04 20.74
CA ARG A 27 -20.41 -39.91 20.17
C ARG A 27 -21.43 -38.91 19.63
N LYS A 28 -21.53 -37.73 20.23
CA LYS A 28 -22.30 -36.62 19.67
C LYS A 28 -21.34 -35.57 19.12
N LYS A 29 -21.43 -35.34 17.81
CA LYS A 29 -20.76 -34.22 17.12
C LYS A 29 -21.62 -32.98 17.29
N TYR A 30 -21.00 -31.87 17.69
CA TYR A 30 -21.66 -30.58 17.83
C TYR A 30 -21.25 -29.66 16.67
N HIS A 31 -22.22 -28.96 16.09
CA HIS A 31 -22.06 -27.99 15.02
C HIS A 31 -22.13 -26.58 15.61
N PHE A 32 -21.24 -25.68 15.19
CA PHE A 32 -21.27 -24.27 15.56
C PHE A 32 -21.13 -23.43 14.28
N GLU A 33 -22.02 -22.46 14.10
CA GLU A 33 -22.07 -21.61 12.90
C GLU A 33 -21.43 -20.23 13.13
N ASP A 34 -21.44 -19.67 14.36
CA ASP A 34 -20.90 -18.34 14.64
C ASP A 34 -20.20 -18.22 16.02
N CYS A 35 -19.12 -17.43 16.06
CA CYS A 35 -18.44 -17.00 17.27
C CYS A 35 -19.20 -15.83 17.90
N ASN A 36 -19.72 -15.99 19.13
CA ASN A 36 -19.68 -14.97 20.21
C ASN A 36 -20.67 -15.14 21.37
N ASP A 37 -21.57 -16.11 21.44
CA ASP A 37 -22.28 -16.35 22.70
C ASP A 37 -23.09 -17.64 22.66
N TYR A 38 -22.72 -18.71 23.38
CA TYR A 38 -23.68 -19.79 23.61
C TYR A 38 -23.49 -20.51 24.95
N SER A 39 -24.56 -20.52 25.75
CA SER A 39 -24.80 -21.49 26.81
C SER A 39 -25.27 -22.82 26.21
N SER A 40 -24.68 -23.95 26.62
CA SER A 40 -25.24 -25.28 26.32
C SER A 40 -25.61 -26.03 27.61
N TYR A 41 -26.80 -26.64 27.59
CA TYR A 41 -27.47 -27.42 28.65
C TYR A 41 -26.82 -28.82 28.82
N LYS A 42 -27.02 -29.69 29.83
CA LYS A 42 -27.48 -29.70 31.24
C LYS A 42 -26.81 -30.96 31.82
N LYS A 43 -25.99 -30.87 32.88
CA LYS A 43 -25.60 -32.05 33.69
C LYS A 43 -26.52 -32.11 34.91
N CYS A 44 -26.83 -33.32 35.35
CA CYS A 44 -27.70 -33.60 36.49
C CYS A 44 -27.34 -32.72 37.71
N ASN A 45 -28.34 -31.99 38.20
CA ASN A 45 -28.38 -31.27 39.49
C ASN A 45 -27.31 -30.20 39.82
N ASP A 46 -26.68 -29.53 38.86
CA ASP A 46 -25.94 -28.30 39.17
C ASP A 46 -26.00 -27.23 38.06
N SER A 47 -25.78 -25.98 38.48
CA SER A 47 -26.02 -24.72 37.76
C SER A 47 -25.33 -24.64 36.40
N TYR A 48 -25.94 -23.89 35.46
CA TYR A 48 -25.45 -23.69 34.09
C TYR A 48 -23.94 -23.38 34.04
N VAL A 49 -23.17 -24.18 33.28
CA VAL A 49 -21.77 -23.86 32.97
C VAL A 49 -21.74 -22.90 31.78
N LYS A 50 -21.39 -21.64 32.03
CA LYS A 50 -20.99 -20.72 30.97
C LYS A 50 -19.63 -21.16 30.45
N VAL A 51 -19.57 -21.63 29.21
CA VAL A 51 -18.30 -21.89 28.53
C VAL A 51 -17.99 -20.66 27.71
N HIS A 52 -16.99 -19.89 28.15
CA HIS A 52 -16.40 -18.87 27.30
C HIS A 52 -15.50 -19.61 26.31
N VAL A 53 -15.90 -19.60 25.03
CA VAL A 53 -15.03 -20.02 23.94
C VAL A 53 -14.37 -18.74 23.45
N ASP A 54 -13.14 -18.50 23.89
CA ASP A 54 -12.29 -17.53 23.25
C ASP A 54 -12.07 -18.02 21.82
N CYS A 55 -12.78 -17.44 20.86
CA CYS A 55 -12.40 -17.60 19.48
C CYS A 55 -11.00 -17.01 19.38
N CYS A 56 -10.04 -17.84 19.02
CA CYS A 56 -8.70 -17.39 18.69
C CYS A 56 -8.81 -16.58 17.38
N ASP A 57 -9.34 -15.36 17.46
CA ASP A 57 -8.91 -14.26 16.60
C ASP A 57 -7.49 -13.85 17.05
N SER A 58 -6.60 -14.84 17.14
CA SER A 58 -5.17 -14.59 17.14
C SER A 58 -4.83 -14.19 15.71
N ASN A 59 -4.80 -12.87 15.53
CA ASN A 59 -4.35 -12.15 14.34
C ASN A 59 -5.41 -12.00 13.22
N LYS A 60 -6.42 -11.15 13.44
CA LYS A 60 -6.43 -9.98 12.57
C LYS A 60 -5.16 -9.23 12.93
N ASP A 61 -4.07 -9.59 12.26
CA ASP A 61 -2.91 -8.75 12.23
C ASP A 61 -3.43 -7.37 11.84
N ASN A 62 -3.43 -6.46 12.80
CA ASN A 62 -3.67 -5.03 12.61
C ASN A 62 -2.48 -4.48 11.81
N THR A 63 -2.22 -5.06 10.64
CA THR A 63 -1.36 -4.50 9.62
C THR A 63 -2.13 -3.30 9.12
N ARG A 64 -1.90 -2.16 9.78
CA ARG A 64 -2.44 -0.87 9.36
C ARG A 64 -2.13 -0.74 7.88
N GLU A 65 -3.18 -0.66 7.05
CA GLU A 65 -3.03 -0.46 5.62
C GLU A 65 -2.20 0.80 5.39
N SER A 66 -1.35 0.77 4.38
CA SER A 66 -0.48 1.88 4.02
C SER A 66 -0.45 1.91 2.51
N ALA A 67 -1.18 2.87 1.95
CA ALA A 67 -1.17 3.17 0.54
C ALA A 67 -1.68 4.59 0.33
N PHE A 68 -1.13 5.26 -0.68
CA PHE A 68 -1.64 6.54 -1.14
C PHE A 68 -1.54 6.65 -2.67
N ARG A 69 -2.29 7.59 -3.23
CA ARG A 69 -2.14 8.03 -4.62
C ARG A 69 -2.45 9.51 -4.72
N ALA A 70 -1.62 10.25 -5.45
CA ALA A 70 -1.84 11.64 -5.80
C ALA A 70 -1.48 11.94 -7.26
N THR A 71 -2.09 12.97 -7.83
CA THR A 71 -1.78 13.51 -9.15
C THR A 71 -1.41 14.99 -9.09
N SER A 72 -0.76 15.50 -10.13
CA SER A 72 -0.49 16.94 -10.23
C SER A 72 -1.79 17.71 -10.52
N ALA A 73 -2.00 18.80 -9.78
CA ALA A 73 -3.15 19.68 -9.94
C ALA A 73 -2.89 20.86 -10.89
N THR A 74 -1.62 21.23 -11.07
CA THR A 74 -1.21 22.43 -11.81
C THR A 74 0.08 22.17 -12.57
N ASN A 75 0.20 22.75 -13.77
CA ASN A 75 1.46 22.66 -14.52
C ASN A 75 2.61 23.30 -13.71
N GLN A 76 3.75 22.62 -13.68
CA GLN A 76 4.95 23.07 -12.99
C GLN A 76 6.00 23.44 -14.04
N ALA A 77 6.38 24.72 -14.12
CA ALA A 77 7.48 25.16 -14.98
C ALA A 77 8.82 24.64 -14.45
N VAL A 78 9.70 24.24 -15.37
CA VAL A 78 10.99 23.63 -15.02
C VAL A 78 12.13 24.13 -15.89
N GLU A 79 13.27 24.30 -15.24
CA GLU A 79 14.53 24.68 -15.88
C GLU A 79 15.29 23.46 -16.40
N ALA A 80 16.13 23.70 -17.40
CA ALA A 80 17.01 22.68 -17.96
C ALA A 80 18.10 22.25 -16.96
N ASN A 81 18.50 20.98 -17.04
CA ASN A 81 19.67 20.40 -16.37
C ASN A 81 19.68 20.54 -14.84
N SER A 82 18.52 20.76 -14.25
CA SER A 82 18.33 20.87 -12.80
C SER A 82 17.48 19.72 -12.31
N THR A 83 17.87 19.10 -11.20
CA THR A 83 17.04 18.10 -10.52
C THR A 83 15.97 18.82 -9.73
N ILE A 84 14.71 18.58 -10.10
CA ILE A 84 13.56 19.30 -9.59
C ILE A 84 12.60 18.30 -8.95
N GLN A 85 12.11 18.62 -7.76
CA GLN A 85 11.04 17.86 -7.12
C GLN A 85 9.74 18.04 -7.91
N VAL A 86 9.05 16.94 -8.20
CA VAL A 86 7.75 16.96 -8.89
C VAL A 86 6.63 17.08 -7.86
N PHE A 87 5.67 17.98 -8.10
CA PHE A 87 4.55 18.17 -7.19
C PHE A 87 3.27 17.43 -7.61
N TYR A 88 2.61 16.79 -6.64
CA TYR A 88 1.36 16.05 -6.79
C TYR A 88 0.37 16.45 -5.70
N GLN A 89 -0.34 17.55 -5.91
CA GLN A 89 -1.17 18.20 -4.89
C GLN A 89 -2.57 17.58 -4.75
N ASN A 90 -3.04 16.88 -5.79
CA ASN A 90 -4.38 16.33 -5.84
C ASN A 90 -4.39 14.89 -5.31
N GLU A 91 -4.61 14.73 -4.00
CA GLU A 91 -4.77 13.42 -3.37
C GLU A 91 -6.02 12.71 -3.89
N GLN A 92 -5.88 11.42 -4.22
CA GLN A 92 -6.98 10.54 -4.59
C GLN A 92 -7.42 9.67 -3.42
N PHE A 93 -6.44 9.19 -2.65
CA PHE A 93 -6.64 8.54 -1.35
C PHE A 93 -5.32 8.51 -0.58
N ASP A 94 -5.40 8.41 0.75
CA ASP A 94 -4.30 8.07 1.66
C ASP A 94 -4.86 7.27 2.85
N LEU A 95 -4.52 5.98 2.92
CA LEU A 95 -5.07 5.06 3.93
C LEU A 95 -4.43 5.25 5.32
N ALA A 96 -3.25 5.86 5.39
CA ALA A 96 -2.47 5.96 6.62
C ALA A 96 -2.06 7.40 7.00
N ASN A 97 -2.45 8.39 6.20
CA ASN A 97 -2.07 9.79 6.33
C ASN A 97 -0.53 9.95 6.35
N GLU A 98 0.13 9.31 5.40
CA GLU A 98 1.58 9.26 5.23
C GLU A 98 2.07 10.15 4.08
N TYR A 99 1.16 10.63 3.24
CA TYR A 99 1.43 11.55 2.16
C TYR A 99 1.05 12.99 2.55
N ASN A 100 1.91 13.95 2.19
CA ASN A 100 1.65 15.37 2.38
C ASN A 100 1.50 16.05 1.02
N THR A 101 0.28 16.50 0.70
CA THR A 101 -0.06 17.17 -0.58
C THR A 101 0.63 18.52 -0.78
N THR A 102 1.00 19.21 0.29
CA THR A 102 1.68 20.52 0.21
C THR A 102 3.13 20.35 -0.17
N THR A 103 3.80 19.34 0.40
CA THR A 103 5.22 19.09 0.14
C THR A 103 5.45 18.01 -0.91
N SER A 104 4.42 17.30 -1.36
CA SER A 104 4.51 16.12 -2.23
C SER A 104 5.51 15.07 -1.76
N ARG A 105 5.46 14.78 -0.45
CA ARG A 105 6.36 13.83 0.22
C ARG A 105 5.56 12.71 0.84
N PHE A 106 6.04 11.50 0.67
CA PHE A 106 5.59 10.31 1.39
C PHE A 106 6.55 10.00 2.52
N ILE A 107 6.04 9.83 3.74
CA ILE A 107 6.81 9.50 4.93
C ILE A 107 6.15 8.28 5.60
N PRO A 108 6.67 7.06 5.40
CA PRO A 108 6.13 5.89 6.05
C PRO A 108 6.24 6.04 7.57
N ARG A 109 5.19 5.63 8.29
CA ARG A 109 5.14 5.60 9.77
C ARG A 109 5.48 4.21 10.31
N LYS A 110 5.78 3.25 9.44
CA LYS A 110 6.15 1.88 9.78
C LYS A 110 7.24 1.39 8.85
N ASP A 111 8.18 0.63 9.40
CA ASP A 111 9.17 -0.07 8.60
C ASP A 111 8.48 -1.10 7.70
N GLY A 112 9.01 -1.33 6.51
CA GLY A 112 8.47 -2.34 5.62
C GLY A 112 9.04 -2.30 4.23
N VAL A 113 8.49 -3.18 3.38
CA VAL A 113 8.75 -3.18 1.94
C VAL A 113 7.60 -2.45 1.26
N TYR A 114 7.93 -1.50 0.39
CA TYR A 114 7.00 -0.61 -0.29
C TYR A 114 7.17 -0.75 -1.79
N ASN A 115 6.05 -0.86 -2.51
CA ASN A 115 6.01 -0.65 -3.94
C ASN A 115 5.73 0.83 -4.20
N ILE A 116 6.58 1.49 -4.98
CA ILE A 116 6.53 2.95 -5.19
C ILE A 116 6.51 3.22 -6.69
N ILE A 117 5.61 4.09 -7.13
CA ILE A 117 5.41 4.45 -8.53
C ILE A 117 5.45 5.98 -8.63
N GLY A 118 6.37 6.51 -9.42
CA GLY A 118 6.44 7.93 -9.77
C GLY A 118 6.37 8.13 -11.28
N SER A 119 5.50 9.01 -11.75
CA SER A 119 5.46 9.39 -13.16
C SER A 119 5.44 10.90 -13.36
N VAL A 120 5.92 11.33 -14.52
CA VAL A 120 5.98 12.74 -14.92
C VAL A 120 5.58 12.85 -16.38
N HIS A 121 4.57 13.67 -16.66
CA HIS A 121 4.21 14.10 -18.00
C HIS A 121 5.00 15.36 -18.34
N PHE A 122 6.04 15.24 -19.14
CA PHE A 122 6.89 16.37 -19.50
C PHE A 122 6.55 16.91 -20.88
N GLN A 123 6.47 18.23 -21.00
CA GLN A 123 6.33 18.95 -22.25
C GLN A 123 7.49 19.94 -22.40
N PRO A 124 8.35 19.80 -23.42
CA PRO A 124 9.42 20.77 -23.66
C PRO A 124 8.87 22.08 -24.21
N THR A 125 9.49 23.21 -23.87
CA THR A 125 9.13 24.52 -24.45
C THR A 125 9.51 24.60 -25.93
N VAL A 126 10.64 23.98 -26.33
CA VAL A 126 11.14 23.97 -27.71
C VAL A 126 11.01 22.57 -28.30
N VAL A 127 10.03 22.38 -29.18
CA VAL A 127 9.71 21.06 -29.75
C VAL A 127 10.68 20.61 -30.85
N THR A 128 11.45 21.54 -31.44
CA THR A 128 12.41 21.26 -32.51
C THR A 128 13.78 20.77 -32.03
N THR A 129 14.05 20.84 -30.72
CA THR A 129 15.33 20.42 -30.13
C THR A 129 15.20 19.01 -29.52
N PRO A 130 16.12 18.07 -29.82
CA PRO A 130 16.16 16.78 -29.13
C PRO A 130 16.26 16.98 -27.62
N TYR A 131 15.62 16.12 -26.85
CA TYR A 131 15.68 16.22 -25.39
C TYR A 131 15.71 14.86 -24.74
N GLN A 132 16.12 14.87 -23.48
CA GLN A 132 16.06 13.75 -22.58
C GLN A 132 15.44 14.22 -21.27
N ILE A 133 14.71 13.32 -20.62
CA ILE A 133 14.26 13.52 -19.24
C ILE A 133 14.59 12.26 -18.44
N THR A 134 15.08 12.47 -17.22
CA THR A 134 15.31 11.41 -16.25
C THR A 134 14.39 11.61 -15.06
N VAL A 135 13.65 10.58 -14.67
CA VAL A 135 12.76 10.56 -13.50
C VAL A 135 13.26 9.50 -12.54
N SER A 136 13.33 9.83 -11.25
CA SER A 136 13.75 8.89 -10.20
C SER A 136 12.95 9.08 -8.93
N ILE A 137 12.83 8.00 -8.16
CA ILE A 137 12.38 8.07 -6.77
C ILE A 137 13.57 8.58 -5.95
N SER A 138 13.37 9.56 -5.08
CA SER A 138 14.39 10.02 -4.14
C SER A 138 14.02 9.57 -2.73
N VAL A 139 14.95 8.92 -2.03
CA VAL A 139 14.81 8.55 -0.62
C VAL A 139 15.87 9.31 0.17
N ASN A 140 15.43 10.18 1.08
CA ASN A 140 16.31 11.05 1.88
C ASN A 140 17.31 11.85 1.01
N GLY A 141 16.88 12.30 -0.17
CA GLY A 141 17.70 13.06 -1.12
C GLY A 141 18.57 12.22 -2.06
N VAL A 142 18.55 10.89 -1.95
CA VAL A 142 19.30 9.97 -2.83
C VAL A 142 18.37 9.40 -3.91
N SER A 143 18.72 9.62 -5.18
CA SER A 143 17.97 9.06 -6.33
C SER A 143 18.15 7.55 -6.46
N ILE A 144 17.03 6.86 -6.66
CA ILE A 144 16.86 5.41 -6.78
C ILE A 144 16.02 5.12 -8.04
N GLY A 145 16.33 4.02 -8.73
CA GLY A 145 15.58 3.55 -9.90
C GLY A 145 15.35 4.60 -11.00
N PRO A 146 16.39 5.31 -11.49
CA PRO A 146 16.19 6.31 -12.53
C PRO A 146 15.70 5.66 -13.84
N ASP A 147 14.60 6.17 -14.38
CA ASP A 147 14.19 5.92 -15.76
C ASP A 147 14.50 7.14 -16.63
N LYS A 148 14.94 6.89 -17.87
CA LYS A 148 15.47 7.91 -18.77
C LYS A 148 14.96 7.70 -20.18
N GLU A 149 14.17 8.66 -20.64
CA GLU A 149 13.67 8.68 -22.02
C GLU A 149 14.38 9.76 -22.84
N SER A 150 14.64 9.44 -24.09
CA SER A 150 15.24 10.36 -25.08
C SER A 150 14.34 10.47 -26.29
N HIS A 151 14.10 11.69 -26.74
CA HIS A 151 13.30 11.97 -27.92
C HIS A 151 14.12 12.75 -28.95
N GLY A 152 14.09 12.31 -30.21
CA GLY A 152 14.71 13.01 -31.34
C GLY A 152 13.94 14.26 -31.75
N ALA A 153 14.56 15.14 -32.55
CA ALA A 153 13.90 16.32 -33.10
C ALA A 153 12.73 15.94 -34.01
N VAL A 154 11.61 16.65 -33.90
CA VAL A 154 10.48 16.54 -34.84
C VAL A 154 10.18 17.94 -35.38
N ASN A 155 10.22 18.08 -36.72
CA ASN A 155 9.94 19.33 -37.43
C ASN A 155 8.60 19.28 -38.18
N VAL A 156 7.65 18.49 -37.69
CA VAL A 156 6.34 18.29 -38.32
C VAL A 156 5.28 19.00 -37.49
N VAL A 157 4.55 19.91 -38.13
CA VAL A 157 3.46 20.68 -37.50
C VAL A 157 2.35 19.73 -37.03
N GLY A 158 1.91 19.90 -35.78
CA GLY A 158 0.78 19.13 -35.21
C GLY A 158 1.16 17.86 -34.45
N ILE A 159 2.44 17.49 -34.38
CA ILE A 159 2.91 16.38 -33.53
C ILE A 159 3.38 16.95 -32.19
N THR A 160 2.76 16.52 -31.09
CA THR A 160 3.25 16.83 -29.74
C THR A 160 4.40 15.88 -29.38
N ARG A 161 5.37 16.39 -28.62
CA ARG A 161 6.52 15.63 -28.10
C ARG A 161 6.49 15.55 -26.59
N ASP A 162 5.32 15.65 -26.01
CA ASP A 162 5.15 15.40 -24.59
C ASP A 162 5.25 13.89 -24.33
N ASN A 163 5.89 13.54 -23.22
CA ASN A 163 6.13 12.16 -22.86
C ASN A 163 5.77 11.92 -21.39
N ILE A 164 5.34 10.70 -21.08
CA ILE A 164 5.09 10.27 -19.71
C ILE A 164 6.17 9.26 -19.36
N VAL A 165 7.11 9.67 -18.51
CA VAL A 165 8.15 8.79 -17.96
C VAL A 165 7.68 8.24 -16.64
N GLU A 166 7.89 6.96 -16.40
CA GLU A 166 7.46 6.27 -15.19
C GLU A 166 8.60 5.45 -14.59
N THR A 167 8.85 5.66 -13.30
CA THR A 167 9.75 4.85 -12.49
C THR A 167 8.95 4.06 -11.46
N VAL A 168 9.36 2.82 -11.25
CA VAL A 168 8.79 1.92 -10.25
C VAL A 168 9.91 1.21 -9.54
N ASP A 169 9.83 1.13 -8.21
CA ASP A 169 10.78 0.34 -7.43
C ASP A 169 10.13 -0.27 -6.18
N ILE A 170 10.72 -1.35 -5.69
CA ILE A 170 10.34 -2.04 -4.47
C ILE A 170 11.44 -1.81 -3.44
N LEU A 171 11.17 -0.93 -2.47
CA LEU A 171 12.17 -0.48 -1.51
C LEU A 171 11.82 -0.91 -0.09
N ARG A 172 12.86 -1.28 0.68
CA ARG A 172 12.74 -1.43 2.12
C ARG A 172 12.97 -0.06 2.76
N LEU A 173 11.92 0.49 3.37
CA LEU A 173 11.94 1.79 4.03
C LEU A 173 11.82 1.63 5.54
N ASN A 174 12.45 2.53 6.28
CA ASN A 174 12.24 2.71 7.70
C ASN A 174 11.19 3.79 7.94
N ALA A 175 10.52 3.72 9.08
CA ALA A 175 9.63 4.79 9.51
C ALA A 175 10.40 6.12 9.58
N GLY A 176 9.86 7.15 8.94
CA GLY A 176 10.45 8.49 8.89
C GLY A 176 11.32 8.79 7.66
N ASP A 177 11.61 7.81 6.80
CA ASP A 177 12.28 8.09 5.52
C ASP A 177 11.45 9.07 4.68
N ILE A 178 12.09 10.02 4.02
CA ILE A 178 11.42 10.98 3.14
C ILE A 178 11.50 10.44 1.72
N VAL A 179 10.36 10.17 1.12
CA VAL A 179 10.26 9.72 -0.28
C VAL A 179 9.59 10.81 -1.12
N GLU A 180 10.22 11.15 -2.23
CA GLU A 180 9.72 12.10 -3.23
C GLU A 180 10.05 11.61 -4.65
N VAL A 181 9.43 12.20 -5.67
CA VAL A 181 9.79 11.97 -7.06
C VAL A 181 10.55 13.19 -7.55
N VAL A 182 11.69 12.98 -8.19
CA VAL A 182 12.51 14.03 -8.77
C VAL A 182 12.72 13.76 -10.26
N ALA A 183 12.80 14.84 -11.03
CA ALA A 183 13.02 14.77 -12.46
C ALA A 183 14.08 15.78 -12.91
N THR A 184 14.87 15.40 -13.92
CA THR A 184 15.93 16.21 -14.51
C THR A 184 15.75 16.24 -16.03
N PRO A 185 15.12 17.29 -16.59
CA PRO A 185 15.00 17.45 -18.03
C PRO A 185 16.29 18.10 -18.60
N SER A 186 16.68 17.74 -19.82
CA SER A 186 17.86 18.32 -20.48
C SER A 186 17.59 19.71 -21.09
N ILE A 187 16.32 20.08 -21.23
CA ILE A 187 15.85 21.38 -21.73
C ILE A 187 14.71 21.89 -20.85
N ALA A 188 14.45 23.20 -20.89
CA ALA A 188 13.34 23.81 -20.16
C ALA A 188 11.98 23.36 -20.73
N GLY A 189 10.97 23.36 -19.86
CA GLY A 189 9.64 22.88 -20.19
C GLY A 189 8.67 22.99 -19.03
N GLN A 190 7.69 22.10 -19.01
CA GLN A 190 6.72 21.98 -17.94
C GLN A 190 6.44 20.51 -17.61
N PHE A 191 6.20 20.22 -16.33
CA PHE A 191 5.48 19.02 -15.94
C PHE A 191 3.98 19.33 -16.00
N LEU A 192 3.24 18.61 -16.84
CA LEU A 192 1.83 18.83 -17.07
C LEU A 192 0.99 18.21 -15.94
N ALA A 193 -0.09 18.91 -15.58
CA ALA A 193 -1.06 18.45 -14.60
C ALA A 193 -1.87 17.24 -15.10
N GLY A 194 -2.46 16.50 -14.16
CA GLY A 194 -3.36 15.39 -14.45
C GLY A 194 -2.73 14.01 -14.28
N ASN A 195 -3.36 12.99 -14.85
CA ASN A 195 -3.05 11.58 -14.58
C ASN A 195 -1.69 11.10 -15.09
N GLY A 196 -1.08 11.80 -16.07
CA GLY A 196 0.25 11.48 -16.56
C GLY A 196 1.35 11.81 -15.55
N THR A 197 1.08 12.74 -14.62
CA THR A 197 1.98 13.10 -13.51
C THR A 197 1.37 12.59 -12.21
N ARG A 198 1.75 11.38 -11.80
CA ARG A 198 1.21 10.71 -10.61
C ARG A 198 2.30 10.19 -9.67
N PHE A 199 1.96 10.11 -8.39
CA PHE A 199 2.79 9.49 -7.36
C PHE A 199 1.91 8.58 -6.50
N ALA A 200 2.36 7.35 -6.30
CA ALA A 200 1.64 6.37 -5.49
C ALA A 200 2.62 5.44 -4.78
N ALA A 201 2.23 4.95 -3.63
CA ALA A 201 2.92 3.85 -2.98
C ALA A 201 1.95 2.95 -2.24
N SER A 202 2.35 1.71 -2.01
CA SER A 202 1.69 0.80 -1.07
C SER A 202 2.71 -0.06 -0.34
N ARG A 203 2.47 -0.29 0.96
CA ARG A 203 3.23 -1.26 1.75
C ARG A 203 2.80 -2.66 1.36
N ILE A 204 3.76 -3.51 1.01
CA ILE A 204 3.50 -4.92 0.71
C ILE A 204 3.11 -5.62 2.02
N PRO A 205 1.93 -6.24 2.11
CA PRO A 205 1.53 -6.98 3.31
C PRO A 205 2.56 -8.07 3.60
N SER A 206 2.99 -8.16 4.85
CA SER A 206 3.79 -9.27 5.35
C SER A 206 3.12 -9.77 6.62
N PRO A 207 2.95 -11.10 6.81
CA PRO A 207 2.42 -11.64 8.06
C PRO A 207 3.24 -11.11 9.25
N ALA A 208 2.60 -10.76 10.35
CA ALA A 208 3.35 -10.62 11.59
C ALA A 208 3.82 -12.02 12.01
N ASN A 209 5.11 -12.15 12.29
CA ASN A 209 5.68 -13.35 12.86
C ASN A 209 5.21 -13.54 14.31
#